data_AF-A0A7C6BMP0-F1
#
_entry.id   AF-A0A7C6BMP0-F1
#
_cell.length_a   1.000
_cell.length_b   1.000
_cell.length_c   1.000
_cell.angle_alpha   90.00
_cell.angle_beta   90.00
_cell.angle_gamma   90.00
#
_symmetry.space_group_name_H-M   'P 1'
#
loop_
_entity.id
_entity.type
_entity.pdbx_description
1 polymer ?
#
loop_
_entity_poly.entity_id
_entity_poly.type
_entity_poly.pdbx_seq_one_letter_code
_entity_poly.pdbx_strand_id
1 'polypeptide(L)'
;MKKAGISPITKPFCKGTVIDDRTFKRSLKVLLMTVVFGIVFLLIGQVFVGLGIIGKTLNVLSLIAVAIYYYNDGLGAGVDDVAFGEIVFAQEERGSSIDRRNRAYHPGKGWMAVFFGLIPLLLLTDIFALTTQKQTYTLGVLPDWLEGYVYDTDIRLALSYYHQVPKAHFSDALRVPVRILLMPYLPFFNINDPSQMLILERLSPLVISVIPTVYSFGYMQGPKVRAKVHAGIKEGVLKKKRKARKESKRR
;
A
#
# COMPACT_ATOMS: atom_id res chain seq x y z
N MET A 1 36.70 13.09 15.01
CA MET A 1 35.68 14.02 15.56
C MET A 1 34.35 13.84 14.85
N LYS A 2 33.37 13.16 15.47
CA LYS A 2 31.98 13.13 14.95
C LYS A 2 31.43 14.56 15.01
N LYS A 3 31.04 15.15 13.87
CA LYS A 3 30.30 16.42 13.87
C LYS A 3 29.03 16.20 14.69
N ALA A 4 28.91 16.86 15.83
CA ALA A 4 27.66 16.92 16.58
C ALA A 4 26.58 17.44 15.63
N GLY A 5 25.66 16.57 15.23
CA GLY A 5 24.53 16.93 14.39
C GLY A 5 23.73 18.01 15.09
N ILE A 6 23.43 19.10 14.38
CA ILE A 6 22.63 20.20 14.94
C ILE A 6 21.27 19.64 15.35
N SER A 7 20.81 20.02 16.54
CA SER A 7 19.51 19.63 17.07
C SER A 7 18.39 20.05 16.11
N PRO A 8 17.34 19.22 15.96
CA PRO A 8 16.22 19.54 15.07
C PRO A 8 15.57 20.88 15.48
N ILE A 9 15.27 21.73 14.49
CA ILE A 9 14.66 23.05 14.74
C ILE A 9 13.18 22.96 14.45
N THR A 10 12.36 22.95 15.49
CA THR A 10 10.90 22.96 15.39
C THR A 10 10.39 24.40 15.29
N LYS A 11 9.73 24.74 14.18
CA LYS A 11 9.00 26.00 14.04
C LYS A 11 7.54 25.81 14.48
N PRO A 12 6.88 26.83 15.05
CA PRO A 12 5.45 26.79 15.28
C PRO A 12 4.69 26.69 13.93
N PHE A 13 3.59 25.94 13.92
CA PHE A 13 2.72 25.78 12.77
C PHE A 13 1.27 25.59 13.23
N CYS A 14 0.31 26.03 12.40
CA CYS A 14 -1.12 25.84 12.69
C CYS A 14 -1.52 24.36 12.48
N LYS A 15 -2.44 23.85 13.31
CA LYS A 15 -3.04 22.52 13.10
C LYS A 15 -4.30 22.64 12.25
N GLY A 16 -4.47 21.71 11.31
CA GLY A 16 -5.68 21.61 10.50
C GLY A 16 -6.70 20.64 11.07
N THR A 17 -7.79 20.41 10.33
CA THR A 17 -8.83 19.41 10.63
C THR A 17 -8.39 18.01 10.23
N VAL A 18 -9.08 16.97 10.68
CA VAL A 18 -8.78 15.58 10.28
C VAL A 18 -9.22 15.28 8.84
N ILE A 19 -10.33 15.89 8.41
CA ILE A 19 -10.96 15.68 7.10
C ILE A 19 -10.95 17.02 6.34
N ASP A 20 -10.60 16.96 5.07
CA ASP A 20 -10.52 18.07 4.13
C ASP A 20 -10.64 17.50 2.69
N ASP A 21 -10.88 18.34 1.68
CA ASP A 21 -11.05 17.91 0.27
C ASP A 21 -9.85 17.14 -0.27
N ARG A 22 -8.66 17.45 0.24
CA ARG A 22 -7.41 16.74 -0.12
C ARG A 22 -7.33 15.34 0.48
N THR A 23 -8.01 15.08 1.58
CA THR A 23 -8.07 13.74 2.16
C THR A 23 -8.73 12.77 1.18
N PHE A 24 -9.77 13.21 0.46
CA PHE A 24 -10.42 12.42 -0.58
C PHE A 24 -9.53 12.19 -1.80
N LYS A 25 -8.79 13.22 -2.25
CA LYS A 25 -7.83 13.05 -3.35
C LYS A 25 -6.69 12.10 -2.99
N ARG A 26 -6.23 12.15 -1.73
CA ARG A 26 -5.21 11.24 -1.21
C ARG A 26 -5.74 9.82 -1.08
N SER A 27 -6.97 9.64 -0.60
CA SER A 27 -7.58 8.31 -0.49
C SER A 27 -7.76 7.66 -1.85
N LEU A 28 -8.21 8.41 -2.85
CA LEU A 28 -8.28 7.91 -4.24
C LEU A 28 -6.92 7.51 -4.77
N LYS A 29 -5.87 8.29 -4.47
CA LYS A 29 -4.50 7.95 -4.85
C LYS A 29 -4.03 6.66 -4.17
N VAL A 30 -4.25 6.50 -2.86
CA VAL A 30 -3.89 5.29 -2.12
C VAL A 30 -4.60 4.05 -2.68
N LEU A 31 -5.89 4.18 -2.99
CA LEU A 31 -6.67 3.13 -3.65
C LEU A 31 -6.02 2.72 -4.97
N LEU A 32 -5.76 3.69 -5.84
CA LEU A 32 -5.20 3.45 -7.16
C LEU A 32 -3.80 2.84 -7.07
N MET A 33 -2.96 3.33 -6.17
CA MET A 33 -1.64 2.75 -5.90
C MET A 33 -1.75 1.29 -5.42
N THR A 34 -2.79 0.94 -4.65
CA THR A 34 -2.99 -0.42 -4.14
C THR A 34 -3.41 -1.37 -5.26
N VAL A 35 -4.32 -0.92 -6.12
CA VAL A 35 -4.77 -1.68 -7.30
C VAL A 35 -3.62 -1.88 -8.29
N VAL A 36 -2.89 -0.80 -8.62
CA VAL A 36 -1.72 -0.87 -9.52
C VAL A 36 -0.66 -1.81 -8.97
N PHE A 37 -0.40 -1.76 -7.66
CA PHE A 37 0.51 -2.69 -7.00
C PHE A 37 0.08 -4.15 -7.18
N GLY A 38 -1.20 -4.48 -6.98
CA GLY A 38 -1.72 -5.82 -7.24
C GLY A 38 -1.51 -6.27 -8.69
N ILE A 39 -1.78 -5.38 -9.66
CA ILE A 39 -1.59 -5.67 -11.09
C ILE A 39 -0.11 -5.88 -11.43
N VAL A 40 0.79 -5.03 -10.91
CA VAL A 40 2.23 -5.16 -11.14
C VAL A 40 2.76 -6.49 -10.60
N PHE A 41 2.30 -6.91 -9.43
CA PHE A 41 2.68 -8.22 -8.86
C PHE A 41 2.02 -9.40 -9.56
N LEU A 42 0.87 -9.22 -10.21
CA LEU A 42 0.38 -10.23 -11.14
C LEU A 42 1.37 -10.44 -12.30
N LEU A 43 1.87 -9.36 -12.89
CA LEU A 43 2.78 -9.46 -14.04
C LEU A 43 4.16 -10.00 -13.65
N ILE A 44 4.74 -9.48 -12.56
CA ILE A 44 6.09 -9.83 -12.12
C ILE A 44 6.10 -11.12 -11.28
N GLY A 45 5.05 -11.37 -10.50
CA GLY A 45 4.97 -12.51 -9.58
C GLY A 45 5.02 -13.86 -10.29
N GLN A 46 4.49 -13.94 -11.53
CA GLN A 46 4.61 -15.13 -12.37
C GLN A 46 6.08 -15.51 -12.63
N VAL A 47 6.95 -14.52 -12.80
CA VAL A 47 8.40 -14.73 -12.99
C VAL A 47 9.05 -15.25 -11.71
N PHE A 48 8.61 -14.73 -10.55
CA PHE A 48 9.20 -15.12 -9.27
C PHE A 48 8.81 -16.54 -8.84
N VAL A 49 7.60 -17.02 -9.16
CA VAL A 49 7.16 -18.36 -8.77
C VAL A 49 8.09 -19.45 -9.34
N GLY A 50 8.60 -19.29 -10.56
CA GLY A 50 9.50 -20.26 -11.20
C GLY A 50 10.92 -20.34 -10.62
N LEU A 51 11.33 -19.37 -9.79
CA LEU A 51 12.72 -19.24 -9.29
C LEU A 51 12.92 -19.81 -7.88
N GLY A 52 11.90 -20.47 -7.31
CA GLY A 52 11.99 -21.09 -5.98
C GLY A 52 12.32 -20.07 -4.87
N ILE A 53 13.39 -20.33 -4.11
CA ILE A 53 13.82 -19.50 -2.96
C ILE A 53 14.26 -18.09 -3.41
N ILE A 54 14.90 -17.98 -4.57
CA ILE A 54 15.33 -16.69 -5.13
C ILE A 54 14.10 -15.83 -5.43
N GLY A 55 13.08 -16.44 -6.03
CA GLY A 55 11.81 -15.80 -6.29
C GLY A 55 11.12 -15.28 -5.04
N LYS A 56 11.06 -16.08 -3.97
CA LYS A 56 10.54 -15.65 -2.66
C LYS A 56 11.30 -14.45 -2.10
N THR A 57 12.63 -14.48 -2.19
CA THR A 57 13.49 -13.37 -1.72
C THR A 57 13.25 -12.09 -2.53
N LEU A 58 13.20 -12.19 -3.85
CA LEU A 58 12.90 -11.05 -4.73
C LEU A 58 11.51 -10.48 -4.50
N ASN A 59 10.52 -11.33 -4.22
CA ASN A 59 9.17 -10.91 -3.89
C ASN A 59 9.14 -10.10 -2.58
N VAL A 60 9.85 -10.56 -1.54
CA VAL A 60 10.00 -9.83 -0.27
C VAL A 60 10.69 -8.48 -0.49
N LEU A 61 11.77 -8.44 -1.26
CA LEU A 61 12.46 -7.18 -1.58
C LEU A 61 11.55 -6.21 -2.34
N SER A 62 10.74 -6.72 -3.25
CA SER A 62 9.76 -5.92 -4.00
C SER A 62 8.68 -5.36 -3.07
N LEU A 63 8.16 -6.16 -2.14
CA LEU A 63 7.24 -5.71 -1.09
C LEU A 63 7.83 -4.61 -0.21
N ILE A 64 9.10 -4.76 0.20
CA ILE A 64 9.81 -3.73 0.97
C ILE A 64 9.98 -2.45 0.14
N ALA A 65 10.34 -2.56 -1.14
CA ALA A 65 10.47 -1.41 -2.03
C ALA A 65 9.14 -0.64 -2.16
N VAL A 66 8.03 -1.36 -2.26
CA VAL A 66 6.70 -0.73 -2.28
C VAL A 66 6.35 -0.12 -0.93
N ALA A 67 6.62 -0.79 0.19
CA ALA A 67 6.43 -0.20 1.51
C ALA A 67 7.22 1.12 1.68
N ILE A 68 8.47 1.15 1.22
CA ILE A 68 9.30 2.37 1.20
C ILE A 68 8.68 3.45 0.32
N TYR A 69 8.12 3.08 -0.84
CA TYR A 69 7.44 4.02 -1.71
C TYR A 69 6.20 4.63 -1.04
N TYR A 70 5.34 3.82 -0.43
CA TYR A 70 4.18 4.31 0.35
C TYR A 70 4.62 5.20 1.51
N TYR A 71 5.67 4.79 2.23
CA TYR A 71 6.24 5.57 3.31
C TYR A 71 6.71 6.95 2.84
N ASN A 72 7.46 7.00 1.74
CA ASN A 72 7.99 8.25 1.18
C ASN A 72 6.88 9.16 0.64
N ASP A 73 5.86 8.59 0.01
CA ASP A 73 4.70 9.37 -0.46
C ASP A 73 3.92 10.00 0.70
N GLY A 74 3.69 9.21 1.77
CA GLY A 74 3.07 9.68 2.99
C GLY A 74 3.90 10.76 3.68
N LEU A 75 5.21 10.54 3.77
CA LEU A 75 6.16 11.49 4.36
C LEU A 75 6.15 12.82 3.61
N GLY A 76 6.20 12.80 2.27
CA GLY A 76 6.13 14.00 1.44
C GLY A 76 4.85 14.79 1.71
N ALA A 77 3.71 14.11 1.70
CA ALA A 77 2.42 14.72 2.01
C ALA A 77 2.37 15.34 3.42
N GLY A 78 2.98 14.68 4.42
CA GLY A 78 3.08 15.20 5.78
C GLY A 78 3.97 16.44 5.87
N VAL A 79 5.13 16.43 5.20
CA VAL A 79 6.05 17.59 5.13
C VAL A 79 5.38 18.79 4.48
N ASP A 80 4.63 18.58 3.40
CA ASP A 80 3.92 19.64 2.67
C ASP A 80 2.82 20.29 3.53
N ASP A 81 2.07 19.49 4.29
CA ASP A 81 1.01 20.00 5.16
C ASP A 81 1.58 20.79 6.35
N VAL A 82 2.74 20.38 6.90
CA VAL A 82 3.44 21.14 7.94
C VAL A 82 4.00 22.44 7.35
N ALA A 83 4.61 22.38 6.16
CA ALA A 83 5.11 23.58 5.47
C ALA A 83 3.98 24.58 5.19
N PHE A 84 2.81 24.10 4.80
CA PHE A 84 1.63 24.94 4.66
C PHE A 84 1.19 25.54 6.00
N GLY A 85 1.17 24.73 7.08
CA GLY A 85 0.86 25.22 8.43
C GLY A 85 1.82 26.30 8.94
N GLU A 86 3.11 26.23 8.59
CA GLU A 86 4.11 27.28 8.88
C GLU A 86 3.80 28.58 8.13
N ILE A 87 3.37 28.49 6.87
CA ILE A 87 3.01 29.67 6.05
C ILE A 87 1.74 30.33 6.61
N VAL A 88 0.73 29.53 6.96
CA VAL A 88 -0.51 30.03 7.58
C VAL A 88 -0.20 30.75 8.89
N PHE A 89 0.62 30.13 9.75
CA PHE A 89 1.02 30.72 11.02
C PHE A 89 1.75 32.07 10.83
N ALA A 90 2.70 32.14 9.89
CA ALA A 90 3.42 33.39 9.60
C ALA A 90 2.54 34.49 8.99
N GLN A 91 1.41 34.16 8.38
CA GLN A 91 0.44 35.15 7.87
C GLN A 91 -0.55 35.59 8.96
N GLU A 92 -0.98 34.67 9.84
CA GLU A 92 -1.78 35.00 11.02
C GLU A 92 -1.01 36.00 11.92
N GLU A 93 0.30 35.80 12.13
CA GLU A 93 1.16 36.75 12.85
C GLU A 93 1.24 38.14 12.18
N ARG A 94 1.00 38.23 10.87
CA ARG A 94 0.98 39.48 10.10
C ARG A 94 -0.41 40.13 10.06
N GLY A 95 -1.39 39.57 10.76
CA GLY A 95 -2.77 40.09 10.82
C GLY A 95 -3.65 39.71 9.64
N SER A 96 -3.25 38.74 8.80
CA SER A 96 -4.05 38.24 7.69
C SER A 96 -4.54 36.81 7.98
N SER A 97 -5.86 36.60 8.02
CA SER A 97 -6.47 35.28 8.19
C SER A 97 -6.60 34.56 6.85
N ILE A 98 -6.05 33.34 6.74
CA ILE A 98 -6.23 32.49 5.57
C ILE A 98 -7.40 31.54 5.80
N ASP A 99 -8.37 31.55 4.89
CA ASP A 99 -9.58 30.71 4.92
C ASP A 99 -9.28 29.19 4.91
N ARG A 100 -8.12 28.77 4.37
CA ARG A 100 -7.74 27.35 4.22
C ARG A 100 -6.92 26.77 5.37
N ARG A 101 -7.09 27.24 6.60
CA ARG A 101 -6.38 26.70 7.79
C ARG A 101 -6.54 25.19 7.97
N ASN A 102 -7.71 24.66 7.60
CA ASN A 102 -8.06 23.23 7.65
C ASN A 102 -7.07 22.34 6.90
N ARG A 103 -6.37 22.87 5.89
CA ARG A 103 -5.34 22.14 5.12
C ARG A 103 -4.09 21.81 5.93
N ALA A 104 -3.78 22.55 7.00
CA ALA A 104 -2.56 22.35 7.76
C ALA A 104 -2.47 20.94 8.39
N TYR A 105 -1.28 20.56 8.85
CA TYR A 105 -1.01 19.21 9.32
C TYR A 105 -1.91 18.77 10.49
N HIS A 106 -2.38 17.54 10.43
CA HIS A 106 -3.01 16.84 11.55
C HIS A 106 -2.68 15.34 11.46
N PRO A 107 -2.18 14.67 12.52
CA PRO A 107 -1.70 13.29 12.44
C PRO A 107 -2.73 12.29 11.93
N GLY A 108 -4.02 12.52 12.24
CA GLY A 108 -5.13 11.69 11.78
C GLY A 108 -5.40 11.73 10.26
N LYS A 109 -4.92 12.74 9.52
CA LYS A 109 -5.16 12.85 8.07
C LYS A 109 -4.58 11.66 7.29
N GLY A 110 -3.40 11.21 7.68
CA GLY A 110 -2.75 10.05 7.05
C GLY A 110 -3.52 8.76 7.25
N TRP A 111 -4.13 8.57 8.42
CA TRP A 111 -4.97 7.41 8.73
C TRP A 111 -6.31 7.46 7.99
N MET A 112 -6.98 8.63 7.97
CA MET A 112 -8.24 8.78 7.25
C MET A 112 -8.06 8.61 5.74
N ALA A 113 -6.96 9.12 5.17
CA ALA A 113 -6.67 8.93 3.75
C ALA A 113 -6.54 7.44 3.39
N VAL A 114 -5.83 6.66 4.21
CA VAL A 114 -5.70 5.21 3.99
C VAL A 114 -7.04 4.51 4.22
N PHE A 115 -7.75 4.83 5.30
CA PHE A 115 -9.04 4.22 5.62
C PHE A 115 -10.04 4.44 4.47
N PHE A 116 -10.29 5.68 4.05
CA PHE A 116 -11.20 5.97 2.94
C PHE A 116 -10.75 5.36 1.62
N GLY A 117 -9.44 5.21 1.40
CA GLY A 117 -8.91 4.58 0.19
C GLY A 117 -9.11 3.07 0.19
N LEU A 118 -9.08 2.45 1.37
CA LEU A 118 -9.23 1.01 1.54
C LEU A 118 -10.69 0.56 1.62
N ILE A 119 -11.65 1.41 2.02
CA ILE A 119 -13.08 1.03 2.14
C ILE A 119 -13.59 0.15 0.99
N PRO A 120 -13.47 0.55 -0.30
CA PRO A 120 -14.02 -0.28 -1.38
C PRO A 120 -13.28 -1.61 -1.53
N LEU A 121 -11.99 -1.67 -1.21
CA LEU A 121 -11.21 -2.90 -1.24
C LEU A 121 -11.54 -3.81 -0.06
N LEU A 122 -11.76 -3.24 1.13
CA LEU A 122 -12.15 -3.96 2.34
C LEU A 122 -13.55 -4.55 2.19
N LEU A 123 -14.51 -3.79 1.68
CA LEU A 123 -15.85 -4.32 1.40
C LEU A 123 -15.79 -5.51 0.43
N LEU A 124 -14.99 -5.41 -0.63
CA LEU A 124 -14.80 -6.49 -1.59
C LEU A 124 -14.16 -7.74 -0.93
N THR A 125 -13.12 -7.55 -0.13
CA THR A 125 -12.35 -8.65 0.47
C THR A 125 -13.06 -9.26 1.66
N ASP A 126 -13.84 -8.49 2.42
CA ASP A 126 -14.67 -8.98 3.53
C ASP A 126 -15.77 -9.91 3.00
N ILE A 127 -16.48 -9.49 1.94
CA ILE A 127 -17.50 -10.34 1.29
C ILE A 127 -16.85 -11.64 0.78
N PHE A 128 -15.67 -11.55 0.17
CA PHE A 128 -14.94 -12.72 -0.31
C PHE A 128 -14.46 -13.63 0.83
N ALA A 129 -13.92 -13.06 1.91
CA ALA A 129 -13.43 -13.80 3.07
C ALA A 129 -14.54 -14.57 3.80
N LEU A 130 -15.76 -14.02 3.83
CA LEU A 130 -16.94 -14.68 4.40
C LEU A 130 -17.52 -15.77 3.51
N THR A 131 -17.40 -15.62 2.18
CA THR A 131 -17.98 -16.58 1.22
C THR A 131 -17.01 -17.65 0.74
N THR A 132 -15.69 -17.48 0.96
CA THR A 132 -14.70 -18.44 0.46
C THR A 132 -14.75 -19.77 1.21
N GLN A 133 -14.62 -20.85 0.44
CA GLN A 133 -14.61 -22.24 0.89
C GLN A 133 -13.33 -22.93 0.44
N LYS A 134 -12.96 -24.01 1.14
CA LYS A 134 -11.77 -24.81 0.82
C LYS A 134 -11.85 -25.29 -0.62
N GLN A 135 -10.78 -25.08 -1.37
CA GLN A 135 -10.70 -25.58 -2.74
C GLN A 135 -10.50 -27.08 -2.72
N THR A 136 -11.54 -27.81 -3.10
CA THR A 136 -11.45 -29.24 -3.38
C THR A 136 -11.26 -29.41 -4.87
N TYR A 137 -10.24 -30.17 -5.26
CA TYR A 137 -10.09 -30.61 -6.65
C TYR A 137 -11.19 -31.63 -6.94
N THR A 138 -12.27 -31.18 -7.58
CA THR A 138 -13.20 -32.09 -8.24
C THR A 138 -12.63 -32.44 -9.62
N LEU A 139 -12.95 -33.62 -10.13
CA LEU A 139 -12.66 -33.96 -11.52
C LEU A 139 -13.27 -32.87 -12.41
N GLY A 140 -12.49 -32.43 -13.41
CA GLY A 140 -12.90 -31.38 -14.33
C GLY A 140 -14.10 -31.81 -15.18
N VAL A 141 -14.59 -30.90 -16.02
CA VAL A 141 -15.60 -31.25 -17.02
C VAL A 141 -14.98 -32.21 -18.02
N LEU A 142 -15.77 -33.18 -18.49
CA LEU A 142 -15.35 -34.12 -19.51
C LEU A 142 -14.89 -33.35 -20.75
N PRO A 143 -13.67 -33.58 -21.29
CA PRO A 143 -13.26 -32.94 -22.52
C PRO A 143 -14.18 -33.33 -23.69
N ASP A 144 -14.50 -32.39 -24.58
CA ASP A 144 -15.44 -32.57 -25.69
C ASP A 144 -15.09 -33.79 -26.59
N TRP A 145 -13.80 -34.10 -26.75
CA TRP A 145 -13.33 -35.26 -27.53
C TRP A 145 -13.59 -36.62 -26.85
N LEU A 146 -13.83 -36.61 -25.53
CA LEU A 146 -14.10 -37.79 -24.72
C LEU A 146 -15.62 -37.99 -24.51
N GLU A 147 -16.46 -37.01 -24.86
CA GLU A 147 -17.93 -37.13 -24.81
C GLU A 147 -18.46 -38.29 -25.67
N GLY A 148 -17.83 -38.57 -26.82
CA GLY A 148 -18.24 -39.68 -27.70
C GLY A 148 -18.10 -41.07 -27.07
N TYR A 149 -17.23 -41.23 -26.08
CA TYR A 149 -16.98 -42.50 -25.39
C TYR A 149 -17.90 -42.72 -24.18
N VAL A 150 -18.76 -41.75 -23.84
CA VAL A 150 -19.70 -41.83 -22.70
C VAL A 150 -20.73 -42.96 -22.88
N TYR A 151 -21.04 -43.32 -24.13
CA TYR A 151 -21.97 -44.40 -24.44
C TYR A 151 -21.36 -45.80 -24.30
N ASP A 152 -20.03 -45.90 -24.20
CA ASP A 152 -19.33 -47.17 -24.05
C ASP A 152 -19.53 -47.73 -22.63
N THR A 153 -20.18 -48.89 -22.55
CA THR A 153 -20.64 -49.54 -21.31
C THR A 153 -19.52 -49.76 -20.30
N ASP A 154 -18.29 -50.00 -20.78
CA ASP A 154 -17.14 -50.36 -19.95
C ASP A 154 -16.49 -49.13 -19.29
N ILE A 155 -16.62 -47.95 -19.91
CA ILE A 155 -15.95 -46.72 -19.48
C ILE A 155 -16.95 -45.69 -18.92
N ARG A 156 -18.24 -45.86 -19.21
CA ARG A 156 -19.34 -44.99 -18.77
C ARG A 156 -19.34 -44.71 -17.26
N LEU A 157 -19.06 -45.71 -16.43
CA LEU A 157 -19.02 -45.51 -14.97
C LEU A 157 -17.92 -44.50 -14.58
N ALA A 158 -16.75 -44.59 -15.19
CA ALA A 158 -15.64 -43.68 -14.95
C ALA A 158 -15.91 -42.26 -15.50
N LEU A 159 -16.51 -42.14 -16.69
CA LEU A 159 -16.84 -40.85 -17.31
C LEU A 159 -18.02 -40.14 -16.63
N SER A 160 -18.93 -40.88 -15.99
CA SER A 160 -20.06 -40.31 -15.25
C SER A 160 -19.63 -39.43 -14.07
N TYR A 161 -18.44 -39.65 -13.51
CA TYR A 161 -17.85 -38.80 -12.46
C TYR A 161 -17.46 -37.39 -12.94
N TYR A 162 -17.33 -37.18 -14.26
CA TYR A 162 -16.98 -35.88 -14.88
C TYR A 162 -18.22 -35.01 -15.19
N HIS A 163 -19.43 -35.55 -15.02
CA HIS A 163 -20.69 -34.84 -15.29
C HIS A 163 -21.13 -33.91 -14.14
N GLN A 164 -20.36 -33.84 -13.05
CA GLN A 164 -20.59 -32.84 -12.02
C GLN A 164 -20.13 -31.48 -12.54
N VAL A 165 -21.01 -30.79 -13.27
CA VAL A 165 -20.78 -29.39 -13.65
C VAL A 165 -20.70 -28.59 -12.34
N PRO A 166 -19.53 -28.05 -11.97
CA PRO A 166 -19.42 -27.21 -10.79
C PRO A 166 -20.31 -26.00 -11.04
N LYS A 167 -21.31 -25.76 -10.18
CA LYS A 167 -22.10 -24.54 -10.27
C LYS A 167 -21.15 -23.39 -10.00
N ALA A 168 -20.95 -22.50 -10.98
CA ALA A 168 -20.16 -21.30 -10.79
C ALA A 168 -20.80 -20.49 -9.65
N HIS A 169 -20.11 -20.38 -8.52
CA HIS A 169 -20.60 -19.63 -7.39
C HIS A 169 -20.17 -18.17 -7.52
N PHE A 170 -20.95 -17.24 -6.98
CA PHE A 170 -20.58 -15.80 -6.95
C PHE A 170 -19.19 -15.56 -6.33
N SER A 171 -18.77 -16.43 -5.40
CA SER A 171 -17.42 -16.45 -4.83
C SER A 171 -16.31 -16.66 -5.86
N ASP A 172 -16.57 -17.37 -6.96
CA ASP A 172 -15.59 -17.62 -8.01
C ASP A 172 -15.32 -16.37 -8.85
N ALA A 173 -16.35 -15.52 -9.04
CA ALA A 173 -16.19 -14.22 -9.69
C ALA A 173 -15.41 -13.23 -8.83
N LEU A 174 -15.68 -13.19 -7.52
CA LEU A 174 -14.95 -12.35 -6.55
C LEU A 174 -13.49 -12.80 -6.37
N ARG A 175 -13.21 -14.09 -6.59
CA ARG A 175 -11.89 -14.67 -6.41
C ARG A 175 -10.84 -14.04 -7.32
N VAL A 176 -11.19 -13.69 -8.55
CA VAL A 176 -10.25 -13.12 -9.51
C VAL A 176 -9.68 -11.78 -9.01
N PRO A 177 -10.48 -10.72 -8.77
CA PRO A 177 -9.96 -9.44 -8.33
C PRO A 177 -9.27 -9.53 -6.96
N VAL A 178 -9.79 -10.33 -6.02
CA VAL A 178 -9.15 -10.49 -4.70
C VAL A 178 -7.81 -11.21 -4.83
N ARG A 179 -7.69 -12.24 -5.67
CA ARG A 179 -6.41 -12.91 -5.90
C ARG A 179 -5.38 -12.01 -6.55
N ILE A 180 -5.77 -11.10 -7.44
CA ILE A 180 -4.86 -10.09 -7.99
C ILE A 180 -4.25 -9.26 -6.85
N LEU A 181 -5.08 -8.85 -5.87
CA LEU A 181 -4.61 -8.11 -4.69
C LEU A 181 -3.75 -8.95 -3.73
N LEU A 182 -3.98 -10.27 -3.71
CA LEU A 182 -3.22 -11.22 -2.87
C LEU A 182 -1.94 -11.74 -3.54
N MET A 183 -1.74 -11.55 -4.84
CA MET A 183 -0.55 -12.00 -5.59
C MET A 183 0.78 -11.68 -4.88
N PRO A 184 0.99 -10.48 -4.33
CA PRO A 184 2.23 -10.16 -3.59
C PRO A 184 2.50 -11.08 -2.41
N TYR A 185 1.47 -11.67 -1.82
CA TYR A 185 1.56 -12.42 -0.58
C TYR A 185 1.53 -13.94 -0.80
N LEU A 186 1.14 -14.41 -1.99
CA LEU A 186 1.09 -15.84 -2.30
C LEU A 186 2.39 -16.59 -1.99
N PRO A 187 3.60 -16.07 -2.28
CA PRO A 187 4.83 -16.81 -2.04
C PRO A 187 5.15 -17.11 -0.57
N PHE A 188 4.45 -16.48 0.38
CA PHE A 188 4.55 -16.79 1.82
C PHE A 188 3.74 -18.02 2.22
N PHE A 189 2.78 -18.42 1.40
CA PHE A 189 1.91 -19.57 1.65
C PHE A 189 2.26 -20.71 0.70
N ASN A 190 2.04 -21.94 1.13
CA ASN A 190 2.16 -23.08 0.25
C ASN A 190 0.91 -23.17 -0.63
N ILE A 191 1.01 -22.73 -1.88
CA ILE A 191 -0.09 -22.70 -2.86
C ILE A 191 -0.67 -24.11 -3.09
N ASN A 192 0.14 -25.16 -2.91
CA ASN A 192 -0.27 -26.55 -3.09
C ASN A 192 -1.05 -27.11 -1.90
N ASP A 193 -1.11 -26.39 -0.77
CA ASP A 193 -1.92 -26.77 0.39
C ASP A 193 -3.24 -25.96 0.40
N PRO A 194 -4.39 -26.59 0.09
CA PRO A 194 -5.67 -25.90 0.05
C PRO A 194 -6.09 -25.26 1.38
N SER A 195 -5.54 -25.76 2.50
CA SER A 195 -5.83 -25.24 3.83
C SER A 195 -5.13 -23.90 4.06
N GLN A 196 -3.88 -23.78 3.63
CA GLN A 196 -3.12 -22.51 3.71
C GLN A 196 -3.70 -21.46 2.76
N MET A 197 -4.13 -21.88 1.57
CA MET A 197 -4.79 -20.98 0.63
C MET A 197 -6.10 -20.42 1.20
N LEU A 198 -6.90 -21.26 1.86
CA LEU A 198 -8.13 -20.82 2.54
C LEU A 198 -7.83 -19.80 3.65
N ILE A 199 -6.78 -20.01 4.44
CA ILE A 199 -6.37 -19.09 5.50
C ILE A 199 -6.00 -17.72 4.90
N LEU A 200 -5.22 -17.70 3.82
CA LEU A 200 -4.86 -16.46 3.13
C LEU A 200 -6.09 -15.74 2.57
N GLU A 201 -7.00 -16.47 1.93
CA GLU A 201 -8.23 -15.89 1.38
C GLU A 201 -9.14 -15.30 2.48
N ARG A 202 -9.21 -15.93 3.66
CA ARG A 202 -9.93 -15.41 4.83
C ARG A 202 -9.23 -14.21 5.49
N LEU A 203 -7.90 -14.20 5.51
CA LEU A 203 -7.10 -13.09 6.03
C LEU A 203 -6.93 -11.96 5.01
N SER A 204 -7.53 -12.07 3.83
CA SER A 204 -7.37 -11.10 2.74
C SER A 204 -7.65 -9.64 3.12
N PRO A 205 -8.67 -9.29 3.95
CA PRO A 205 -8.90 -7.91 4.34
C PRO A 205 -7.73 -7.33 5.13
N LEU A 206 -7.15 -8.14 6.03
CA LEU A 206 -6.02 -7.73 6.87
C LEU A 206 -4.76 -7.61 6.02
N VAL A 207 -4.46 -8.63 5.21
CA VAL A 207 -3.23 -8.70 4.42
C VAL A 207 -3.14 -7.54 3.41
N ILE A 208 -4.24 -7.19 2.75
CA ILE A 208 -4.28 -6.09 1.77
C ILE A 208 -4.08 -4.72 2.45
N SER A 209 -4.47 -4.58 3.72
CA SER A 209 -4.30 -3.33 4.46
C SER A 209 -2.86 -3.05 4.92
N VAL A 210 -1.99 -4.07 5.02
CA VAL A 210 -0.67 -3.95 5.63
C VAL A 210 0.19 -2.89 4.93
N ILE A 211 0.38 -3.00 3.61
CA ILE A 211 1.28 -2.09 2.88
C ILE A 211 0.72 -0.66 2.84
N PRO A 212 -0.56 -0.42 2.54
CA PRO A 212 -1.13 0.93 2.55
C PRO A 212 -1.03 1.64 3.90
N THR A 213 -1.10 0.94 5.04
CA THR A 213 -0.95 1.59 6.36
C THR A 213 0.43 2.21 6.59
N VAL A 214 1.47 1.74 5.87
CA VAL A 214 2.82 2.32 5.91
C VAL A 214 2.81 3.80 5.47
N TYR A 215 1.88 4.19 4.59
CA TYR A 215 1.67 5.59 4.22
C TYR A 215 1.34 6.47 5.43
N SER A 216 0.45 6.00 6.32
CA SER A 216 0.04 6.74 7.51
C SER A 216 1.23 6.94 8.46
N PHE A 217 2.07 5.92 8.62
CA PHE A 217 3.31 6.04 9.40
C PHE A 217 4.29 7.05 8.79
N GLY A 218 4.45 7.04 7.46
CA GLY A 218 5.24 8.05 6.76
C GLY A 218 4.71 9.46 6.99
N TYR A 219 3.40 9.65 6.85
CA TYR A 219 2.73 10.94 7.06
C TYR A 219 2.98 11.51 8.46
N MET A 220 2.89 10.67 9.49
CA MET A 220 3.14 11.08 10.88
C MET A 220 4.58 11.60 11.13
N GLN A 221 5.54 11.22 10.30
CA GLN A 221 6.92 11.67 10.41
C GLN A 221 7.18 13.05 9.76
N GLY A 222 6.21 13.61 9.06
CA GLY A 222 6.29 14.91 8.39
C GLY A 222 6.89 16.03 9.26
N PRO A 223 6.38 16.28 10.49
CA PRO A 223 6.92 17.33 11.36
C PRO A 223 8.39 17.11 11.75
N LYS A 224 8.78 15.85 12.03
CA LYS A 224 10.15 15.50 12.41
C LYS A 224 11.12 15.74 11.25
N VAL A 225 10.73 15.37 10.04
CA VAL A 225 11.54 15.57 8.84
C VAL A 225 11.62 17.06 8.48
N ARG A 226 10.50 17.79 8.59
CA ARG A 226 10.49 19.25 8.38
C ARG A 226 11.44 19.97 9.35
N ALA A 227 11.48 19.57 10.61
CA ALA A 227 12.42 20.13 11.59
C ALA A 227 13.89 19.87 11.24
N LYS A 228 14.20 18.71 10.65
CA LYS A 228 15.54 18.39 10.13
C LYS A 228 15.90 19.26 8.91
N VAL A 229 14.95 19.52 8.02
CA VAL A 229 15.14 20.42 6.86
C VAL A 229 15.52 21.82 7.35
N HIS A 230 14.83 22.37 8.35
CA HIS A 230 15.19 23.67 8.92
C HIS A 230 16.58 23.69 9.56
N ALA A 231 16.95 22.62 10.28
CA ALA A 231 18.29 22.47 10.84
C ALA A 231 19.36 22.47 9.73
N GLY A 232 19.13 21.73 8.64
CA GLY A 232 20.01 21.69 7.48
C GLY A 232 20.17 23.05 6.77
N ILE A 233 19.06 23.80 6.62
CA ILE A 233 19.09 25.17 6.06
C ILE A 233 19.94 26.09 6.94
N LYS A 234 19.74 26.06 8.26
CA LYS A 234 20.55 26.88 9.19
C LYS A 234 22.02 26.51 9.12
N GLU A 235 22.35 25.22 9.04
CA GLU A 235 23.73 24.76 8.86
C GLU A 235 24.35 25.30 7.57
N GLY A 236 23.61 25.23 6.46
CA GLY A 236 24.03 25.77 5.16
C GLY A 236 24.33 27.26 5.23
N VAL A 237 23.44 28.04 5.85
CA VAL A 237 23.64 29.49 6.05
C VAL A 237 24.87 29.77 6.91
N LEU A 238 25.07 29.02 8.00
CA LEU A 238 26.25 29.17 8.87
C LEU A 238 27.55 28.83 8.13
N LYS A 239 27.57 27.76 7.33
CA LYS A 239 28.72 27.41 6.49
C LYS A 239 29.03 28.51 5.48
N LYS A 240 28.01 29.07 4.82
CA LYS A 240 28.16 30.17 3.86
C LYS A 240 28.72 31.43 4.54
N LYS A 241 28.18 31.81 5.71
CA LYS A 241 28.71 32.93 6.50
C LYS A 241 30.16 32.72 6.95
N ARG A 242 30.53 31.49 7.35
CA ARG A 242 31.91 31.14 7.72
C ARG A 242 32.87 31.23 6.53
N LYS A 243 32.46 30.80 5.33
CA LYS A 243 33.26 30.98 4.11
C LYS A 243 33.46 32.46 3.77
N ALA A 244 32.37 33.24 3.75
CA ALA A 244 32.43 34.67 3.47
C ALA A 244 33.35 35.43 4.45
N ARG A 245 33.31 35.11 5.75
CA ARG A 245 34.21 35.70 6.76
C ARG A 245 35.68 35.31 6.59
N LYS A 246 35.99 34.17 5.97
CA LYS A 246 37.37 33.77 5.68
C LYS A 246 37.89 34.47 4.42
N GLU A 247 37.04 34.64 3.43
CA GLU A 247 37.35 35.39 2.19
C GLU A 247 37.55 36.87 2.48
N SER A 248 36.71 37.47 3.34
CA SER A 248 36.86 38.87 3.77
C SER A 248 38.08 39.15 4.64
N LYS A 249 38.70 38.11 5.23
CA LYS A 249 39.94 38.22 6.01
C LYS A 249 41.20 37.96 5.17
N ARG A 250 41.03 37.49 3.93
CA ARG A 250 42.12 37.23 2.97
C ARG A 250 42.30 38.35 1.95
N ARG A 251 41.32 39.26 1.87
CA ARG A 251 41.45 40.56 1.22
C ARG A 251 41.87 41.57 2.28
#